data_AF-A0AAE1VFI0-F1
#
_entry.id   AF-A0AAE1VFI0-F1
#
_cell.length_a   1.000
_cell.length_b   1.000
_cell.length_c   1.000
_cell.angle_alpha   90.00
_cell.angle_beta   90.00
_cell.angle_gamma   90.00
#
_symmetry.space_group_name_H-M   'P 1'
#
loop_
_entity.id
_entity.type
_entity.pdbx_description
1 polymer ?
#
loop_
_entity_poly.entity_id
_entity_poly.type
_entity_poly.pdbx_seq_one_letter_code
_entity_poly.pdbx_strand_id
1 'polypeptide(L)'
;MCSRVAALVGQSGSGKSTVISLLERFYDPEAGEILIDGVDIKKFQLKWLRQQMGLVSQEPVLFATTIRENIIYGKENASEDEIRNAIKLANAAKFIDKLPKVEAAFILVL
;
A
#
# COMPACT_ATOMS: atom_id res chain seq x y z
N MET A 1 17.85 -4.41 7.28
CA MET A 1 17.19 -4.01 6.02
C MET A 1 17.71 -4.88 4.89
N CYS A 2 16.87 -5.76 4.34
CA CYS A 2 17.25 -6.58 3.19
C CYS A 2 16.94 -5.79 1.90
N SER A 3 17.94 -5.18 1.28
CA SER A 3 17.78 -4.37 0.06
C SER A 3 17.73 -5.24 -1.20
N ARG A 4 16.73 -6.13 -1.30
CA ARG A 4 16.54 -6.99 -2.46
C ARG A 4 15.12 -6.87 -2.98
N VAL A 5 14.99 -6.70 -4.29
CA VAL A 5 13.70 -6.79 -4.99
C VAL A 5 13.46 -8.26 -5.32
N ALA A 6 12.31 -8.78 -4.90
CA ALA A 6 11.85 -10.11 -5.25
C ALA A 6 10.56 -9.99 -6.08
N ALA A 7 10.40 -10.88 -7.06
CA ALA A 7 9.21 -10.95 -7.90
C ALA A 7 8.55 -12.32 -7.75
N LEU A 8 7.24 -12.33 -7.50
CA LEU A 8 6.43 -13.55 -7.46
C LEU A 8 5.60 -13.64 -8.75
N VAL A 9 5.99 -14.56 -9.64
CA VAL A 9 5.36 -14.73 -10.97
C VAL A 9 4.77 -16.13 -11.13
N GLY A 10 3.70 -16.24 -11.92
CA GLY A 10 2.99 -17.50 -12.15
C GLY A 10 1.66 -17.29 -12.89
N GLN A 11 1.10 -18.37 -13.42
CA GLN A 11 -0.18 -18.35 -14.16
C GLN A 11 -1.35 -17.85 -13.28
N SER A 12 -2.47 -17.46 -13.89
CA SER A 12 -3.68 -17.13 -13.13
C SER A 12 -4.08 -18.29 -12.21
N GLY A 13 -4.54 -18.00 -11.00
CA GLY A 13 -4.88 -19.01 -10.00
C GLY A 13 -3.70 -19.62 -9.23
N SER A 14 -2.45 -19.25 -9.53
CA SER A 14 -1.27 -19.78 -8.83
C SER A 14 -1.07 -19.30 -7.38
N GLY A 15 -2.04 -18.58 -6.80
CA GLY A 15 -2.00 -18.12 -5.40
C GLY A 15 -1.22 -16.83 -5.12
N LYS A 16 -0.79 -16.07 -6.14
CA LYS A 16 0.01 -14.83 -5.95
C LYS A 16 -0.69 -13.81 -5.05
N SER A 17 -1.97 -13.54 -5.31
CA SER A 17 -2.77 -12.61 -4.50
C SER A 17 -2.99 -13.15 -3.08
N THR A 18 -3.11 -14.47 -2.93
CA THR A 18 -3.22 -15.13 -1.62
C THR A 18 -1.97 -14.90 -0.78
N VAL A 19 -0.76 -14.92 -1.37
CA VAL A 19 0.48 -14.60 -0.66
C VAL A 19 0.42 -13.19 -0.08
N ILE A 20 -0.01 -12.21 -0.87
CA ILE A 20 -0.18 -10.82 -0.39
C ILE A 20 -1.19 -10.79 0.77
N SER A 21 -2.35 -11.44 0.62
CA SER A 21 -3.37 -11.47 1.67
C SER A 21 -2.91 -12.13 2.97
N LEU A 22 -2.03 -13.13 2.90
CA LEU A 22 -1.42 -13.77 4.07
C LEU A 22 -0.38 -12.86 4.75
N LEU A 23 0.45 -12.16 3.96
CA LEU A 23 1.42 -11.18 4.49
C LEU A 23 0.73 -10.03 5.22
N GLU A 24 -0.39 -9.53 4.68
CA GLU A 24 -1.22 -8.49 5.31
C GLU A 24 -2.10 -8.99 6.47
N ARG A 25 -2.01 -10.29 6.77
CA ARG A 25 -2.85 -11.00 7.75
C ARG A 25 -4.34 -10.70 7.59
N PHE A 26 -4.83 -10.70 6.35
CA PHE A 26 -6.26 -10.84 6.09
C PHE A 26 -6.74 -12.27 6.37
N TYR A 27 -5.82 -13.24 6.24
CA TYR A 27 -6.01 -14.63 6.63
C TYR A 27 -4.76 -15.11 7.38
N ASP A 28 -4.93 -16.10 8.25
CA ASP A 28 -3.82 -16.85 8.82
C ASP A 28 -3.61 -18.15 7.99
N PRO A 29 -2.35 -18.61 7.81
CA PRO A 29 -2.11 -19.88 7.14
C PRO A 29 -2.66 -21.05 7.97
N GLU A 30 -3.29 -22.01 7.29
CA GLU A 30 -3.79 -23.25 7.90
C GLU A 30 -2.66 -24.14 8.44
N ALA A 31 -1.52 -24.14 7.75
CA ALA A 31 -0.32 -24.87 8.13
C ALA A 31 0.95 -24.06 7.79
N GLY A 32 2.01 -24.28 8.55
CA GLY A 32 3.26 -23.52 8.45
C GLY A 32 3.22 -22.17 9.16
N GLU A 33 4.24 -21.36 8.92
CA GLU A 33 4.42 -20.05 9.54
C GLU A 33 4.99 -19.04 8.54
N ILE A 34 4.73 -17.76 8.80
CA ILE A 34 5.30 -16.65 8.06
C ILE A 34 6.13 -15.84 9.05
N LEU A 35 7.41 -15.64 8.73
CA LEU A 35 8.39 -15.05 9.64
C LEU A 35 8.87 -13.70 9.12
N ILE A 36 8.94 -12.71 10.00
CA ILE A 36 9.73 -11.49 9.82
C ILE A 36 10.87 -11.54 10.82
N ASP A 37 12.11 -11.55 10.32
CA ASP A 37 13.33 -11.66 11.14
C ASP A 37 13.32 -12.84 12.12
N GLY A 38 12.74 -13.98 11.71
CA GLY A 38 12.63 -15.20 12.52
C GLY A 38 11.49 -15.19 13.53
N VAL A 39 10.67 -14.13 13.57
CA VAL A 39 9.51 -14.02 14.45
C VAL A 39 8.24 -14.20 13.62
N ASP A 40 7.38 -15.12 14.06
CA ASP A 40 6.06 -15.34 13.45
C ASP A 40 5.25 -14.04 13.43
N ILE A 41 4.73 -13.68 12.26
CA ILE A 41 3.90 -12.49 12.07
C ILE A 41 2.66 -12.44 12.96
N LYS A 42 2.20 -13.60 13.44
CA LYS A 42 1.10 -13.73 14.40
C LYS A 42 1.40 -13.09 15.75
N LYS A 43 2.69 -12.95 16.10
CA LYS A 43 3.15 -12.36 17.37
C LYS A 43 3.17 -10.84 17.36
N PHE A 44 3.13 -10.21 16.19
CA PHE A 44 3.05 -8.74 16.10
C PHE A 44 1.62 -8.23 16.24
N GLN A 45 1.48 -7.02 16.77
CA GLN A 45 0.21 -6.30 16.69
C GLN A 45 -0.12 -5.99 15.24
N LEU A 46 -1.35 -6.30 14.82
CA LEU A 46 -1.79 -6.17 13.42
C LEU A 46 -1.60 -4.75 12.86
N LYS A 47 -1.91 -3.73 13.67
CA LYS A 47 -1.71 -2.32 13.29
C LYS A 47 -0.24 -2.01 13.00
N TRP A 48 0.66 -2.46 13.87
CA TRP A 48 2.10 -2.25 13.70
C TRP A 48 2.63 -2.99 12.46
N LEU A 49 2.23 -4.24 12.26
CA LEU A 49 2.64 -5.04 11.11
C LEU A 49 2.28 -4.34 9.79
N ARG A 50 1.04 -3.88 9.67
CA ARG A 50 0.55 -3.17 8.48
C ARG A 50 1.24 -1.82 8.27
N GLN A 51 1.64 -1.12 9.33
CA GLN A 51 2.43 0.11 9.21
C GLN A 51 3.85 -0.10 8.66
N GLN A 52 4.35 -1.34 8.64
CA GLN A 52 5.65 -1.65 8.03
C GLN A 52 5.54 -1.96 6.53
N MET A 53 4.33 -1.94 5.95
CA MET A 53 4.07 -2.36 4.57
C MET A 53 3.32 -1.28 3.80
N GLY A 54 3.81 -1.00 2.59
CA GLY A 54 3.06 -0.27 1.57
C GLY A 54 2.48 -1.23 0.56
N LEU A 55 1.16 -1.14 0.31
CA LEU A 55 0.49 -1.97 -0.68
C LEU A 55 0.02 -1.14 -1.87
N VAL A 56 0.42 -1.56 -3.06
CA VAL A 56 -0.09 -1.05 -4.33
C VAL A 56 -1.02 -2.09 -4.94
N SER A 57 -2.34 -1.85 -4.84
CA SER A 57 -3.35 -2.74 -5.41
C SER A 57 -3.42 -2.62 -6.94
N GLN A 58 -3.79 -3.72 -7.59
CA GLN A 58 -4.10 -3.75 -9.03
C GLN A 58 -5.32 -2.86 -9.35
N GLU A 59 -6.32 -2.85 -8.47
CA GLU A 59 -7.50 -1.98 -8.52
C GLU A 59 -7.44 -1.02 -7.32
N PRO A 60 -6.95 0.23 -7.51
CA PRO A 60 -6.89 1.20 -6.43
C PRO A 60 -8.30 1.74 -6.11
N VAL A 61 -8.58 1.90 -4.82
CA VAL A 61 -9.83 2.49 -4.34
C VAL A 61 -9.67 4.00 -4.20
N LEU A 62 -10.62 4.76 -4.73
CA LEU A 62 -10.71 6.21 -4.54
C LEU A 62 -11.93 6.54 -3.69
N PHE A 63 -11.72 7.33 -2.65
CA PHE A 63 -12.81 7.91 -1.88
C PHE A 63 -13.38 9.09 -2.64
N ALA A 64 -14.71 9.25 -2.61
CA ALA A 64 -15.45 10.35 -3.20
C ALA A 64 -15.22 11.67 -2.42
N THR A 65 -13.97 12.11 -2.40
CA THR A 65 -13.48 13.30 -1.72
C THR A 65 -12.31 13.90 -2.50
N THR A 66 -11.69 14.96 -1.95
CA THR A 66 -10.57 15.66 -2.58
C THR A 66 -9.36 14.75 -2.79
N ILE A 67 -8.53 15.12 -3.76
CA ILE A 67 -7.22 14.50 -4.01
C ILE A 67 -6.38 14.49 -2.73
N ARG A 68 -6.34 15.62 -2.03
CA ARG A 68 -5.59 15.78 -0.79
C ARG A 68 -6.05 14.76 0.27
N GLU A 69 -7.36 14.59 0.43
CA GLU A 69 -7.93 13.63 1.38
C GLU A 69 -7.61 12.18 1.01
N ASN A 70 -7.58 11.83 -0.27
CA ASN A 70 -7.12 10.51 -0.72
C ASN A 70 -5.62 10.28 -0.42
N ILE A 71 -4.77 11.32 -0.52
CA ILE A 71 -3.33 11.19 -0.19
C ILE A 71 -3.11 10.97 1.31
N ILE A 72 -3.70 11.83 2.15
CA ILE A 72 -3.49 11.78 3.60
C ILE A 72 -4.10 10.52 4.23
N TYR A 73 -4.98 9.82 3.52
CA TYR A 73 -5.49 8.52 3.94
C TYR A 73 -4.35 7.51 4.20
N GLY A 74 -3.25 7.60 3.43
CA GLY A 74 -2.07 6.74 3.64
C GLY A 74 -1.23 7.10 4.87
N LYS A 75 -1.32 8.35 5.34
CA LYS A 75 -0.60 8.83 6.52
C LYS A 75 -1.39 9.95 7.20
N GLU A 76 -2.08 9.56 8.27
CA GLU A 76 -2.76 10.52 9.14
C GLU A 76 -1.76 11.59 9.62
N ASN A 77 -2.11 12.86 9.45
CA ASN A 77 -1.29 14.02 9.78
C ASN A 77 -0.05 14.26 8.89
N ALA A 78 -0.07 13.81 7.63
CA ALA A 78 0.95 14.22 6.66
C ALA A 78 1.01 15.75 6.50
N SER A 79 2.21 16.32 6.55
CA SER A 79 2.40 17.75 6.32
C SER A 79 2.23 18.11 4.84
N GLU A 80 1.99 19.39 4.54
CA GLU A 80 1.89 19.85 3.13
C GLU A 80 3.17 19.56 2.33
N ASP A 81 4.33 19.58 2.98
CA ASP A 81 5.60 19.24 2.33
C ASP A 81 5.68 17.74 2.02
N GLU A 82 5.19 16.88 2.92
CA GLU A 82 5.12 15.43 2.70
C GLU A 82 4.14 15.09 1.57
N ILE A 83 2.99 15.76 1.53
CA ILE A 83 1.98 15.60 0.47
C ILE A 83 2.59 16.01 -0.89
N ARG A 84 3.23 17.19 -0.97
CA ARG A 84 3.90 17.64 -2.20
C ARG A 84 5.02 16.70 -2.64
N ASN A 85 5.78 16.16 -1.69
CA ASN A 85 6.81 15.17 -1.98
C ASN A 85 6.22 13.84 -2.50
N ALA A 86 5.14 13.35 -1.89
CA ALA A 86 4.46 12.14 -2.35
C ALA A 86 3.92 12.29 -3.79
N ILE A 87 3.29 13.43 -4.10
CA ILE A 87 2.83 13.76 -5.47
C ILE A 87 3.99 13.76 -6.47
N LYS A 88 5.14 14.32 -6.07
CA LYS A 88 6.34 14.36 -6.91
C LYS A 88 6.91 12.97 -7.16
N LEU A 89 7.05 12.15 -6.11
CA LEU A 89 7.57 10.79 -6.20
C LEU A 89 6.65 9.86 -7.00
N ALA A 90 5.33 10.05 -6.89
CA ALA A 90 4.33 9.35 -7.69
C ALA A 90 4.24 9.84 -9.14
N ASN A 91 5.00 10.87 -9.52
CA ASN A 91 4.91 11.53 -10.84
C ASN A 91 3.48 12.01 -11.17
N ALA A 92 2.71 12.40 -10.15
CA ALA A 92 1.29 12.72 -10.27
C ALA A 92 1.01 14.22 -10.51
N ALA A 93 2.01 15.10 -10.32
CA ALA A 93 1.81 16.56 -10.41
C ALA A 93 1.12 16.99 -11.73
N LYS A 94 1.64 16.56 -12.88
CA LYS A 94 1.09 16.90 -14.20
C LYS A 94 -0.32 16.34 -14.44
N PHE A 95 -0.66 15.23 -13.78
CA PHE A 95 -1.98 14.63 -13.88
C PHE A 95 -2.98 15.44 -13.06
N ILE A 96 -2.63 15.77 -11.82
CA ILE A 96 -3.44 16.58 -10.90
C ILE A 96 -3.72 17.96 -11.49
N ASP A 97 -2.72 18.62 -12.06
CA ASP A 97 -2.87 19.96 -12.67
C ASP A 97 -3.87 19.99 -13.84
N LYS A 98 -4.09 18.84 -14.49
CA LYS A 98 -5.03 18.71 -15.62
C LYS A 98 -6.44 18.33 -15.17
N LEU A 99 -6.61 17.92 -13.92
CA LEU A 99 -7.94 17.55 -13.42
C LEU A 99 -8.79 18.80 -13.19
N PRO A 100 -10.08 18.77 -13.55
CA PRO A 100 -11.01 19.78 -13.08
C PRO A 100 -11.06 19.72 -11.54
N LYS A 101 -11.24 20.87 -10.89
CA LYS A 101 -11.13 21.06 -9.42
C LYS A 101 -12.03 20.14 -8.54
N VAL A 102 -12.84 19.28 -9.14
CA VAL A 102 -13.88 18.44 -8.52
C VAL A 102 -13.59 16.93 -8.61
N GLU A 103 -12.50 16.48 -9.24
CA GLU A 103 -12.26 15.04 -9.48
C GLU A 103 -11.19 14.43 -8.56
N ALA A 104 -11.48 13.22 -8.06
CA ALA A 104 -10.54 12.41 -7.27
C ALA A 104 -9.40 11.91 -8.16
N ALA A 105 -8.16 11.99 -7.66
CA ALA A 105 -6.96 11.57 -8.37
C ALA A 105 -6.39 10.30 -7.77
N PHE A 106 -5.93 9.41 -8.65
CA PHE A 106 -5.13 8.24 -8.34
C PHE A 106 -3.82 8.66 -7.67
N ILE A 107 -3.76 8.57 -6.35
CA ILE A 107 -2.49 8.66 -5.64
C ILE A 107 -2.39 7.44 -4.73
N LEU A 108 -1.39 6.63 -5.07
CA LEU A 108 -0.95 5.46 -4.34
C LEU A 108 -0.77 5.81 -2.85
N VAL A 109 -1.42 5.06 -1.99
CA VAL A 109 -1.02 4.96 -0.59
C VAL A 109 0.30 4.18 -0.56
N LEU A 110 1.36 4.83 -0.05
CA LEU A 110 2.63 4.21 0.31
C LEU A 110 2.55 3.58 1.69
#